data_AF-A0A7Y4VD85-F1
#
_entry.id   AF-A0A7Y4VD85-F1
#
_cell.length_a   1.000
_cell.length_b   1.000
_cell.length_c   1.000
_cell.angle_alpha   90.00
_cell.angle_beta   90.00
_cell.angle_gamma   90.00
#
_symmetry.space_group_name_H-M   'P 1'
#
loop_
_entity.id
_entity.type
_entity.pdbx_description
1 polymer ?
#
loop_
_entity_poly.entity_id
_entity_poly.type
_entity_poly.pdbx_seq_one_letter_code
_entity_poly.pdbx_strand_id
1 'polypeptide(L)'
;MSLVILLAIAQLVFFDVWEGGDWKPPEWHGEPRFVETRLPKLTAPPNASFQQRLTIAYTQFMRRFGKTTYSFGARSNALCSVHGLLTQAMEVGGTKYLIAQEVSNVEFGHTNTLSGAQWVTAFESALQNNQPQCFHPATNGFWSENLLLVRENARVVKVIPRSRLPDYQKAGLVDQSYRPDGDPTPTSQVR
;
A
#
# COMPACT_ATOMS: atom_id res chain seq x y z
N MET A 1 17.87 -0.46 36.09
CA MET A 1 16.99 -0.83 34.96
C MET A 1 16.08 -1.95 35.42
N SER A 2 14.77 -1.71 35.46
CA SER A 2 13.80 -2.66 36.03
C SER A 2 13.69 -3.93 35.19
N LEU A 3 13.64 -5.08 35.85
CA LEU A 3 13.46 -6.43 35.30
C LEU A 3 12.30 -6.51 34.27
N VAL A 4 11.29 -5.66 34.44
CA VAL A 4 10.12 -5.52 33.55
C VAL A 4 10.50 -5.07 32.13
N ILE A 5 11.52 -4.21 31.99
CA ILE A 5 11.99 -3.72 30.69
C ILE A 5 12.73 -4.83 29.93
N LEU A 6 13.51 -5.65 30.63
CA LEU A 6 14.20 -6.79 30.02
C LEU A 6 13.22 -7.88 29.57
N LEU A 7 12.13 -8.11 30.32
CA LEU A 7 11.08 -9.06 29.93
C LEU A 7 10.26 -8.57 28.71
N ALA A 8 9.97 -7.28 28.60
CA ALA A 8 9.30 -6.71 27.43
C ALA A 8 10.18 -6.80 26.16
N ILE A 9 11.50 -6.59 26.31
CA ILE A 9 12.46 -6.75 25.21
C ILE A 9 12.58 -8.23 24.81
N ALA A 10 12.61 -9.16 25.77
CA ALA A 10 12.66 -10.59 25.49
C ALA A 10 11.40 -11.10 24.77
N GLN A 11 10.21 -10.59 25.10
CA GLN A 11 8.97 -10.95 24.41
C GLN A 11 8.90 -10.44 22.97
N LEU A 12 9.46 -9.26 22.69
CA LEU A 12 9.58 -8.75 21.32
C LEU A 12 10.55 -9.59 20.48
N VAL A 13 11.64 -10.05 21.07
CA VAL A 13 12.64 -10.89 20.36
C VAL A 13 12.11 -12.31 20.10
N PHE A 14 11.27 -12.87 20.98
CA PHE A 14 10.74 -14.24 20.80
C PHE A 14 9.58 -14.33 19.80
N PHE A 15 8.79 -13.28 19.61
CA PHE A 15 7.74 -13.25 18.57
C PHE A 15 8.27 -12.97 17.16
N ASP A 16 9.53 -12.56 17.02
CA ASP A 16 10.13 -12.13 15.74
C ASP A 16 10.84 -13.25 14.96
N VAL A 17 10.85 -14.49 15.46
CA VAL A 17 11.61 -15.64 14.93
C VAL A 17 10.78 -16.57 14.02
N TRP A 18 9.56 -16.21 13.61
CA TRP A 18 8.80 -17.03 12.67
C TRP A 18 8.23 -16.19 11.51
N GLU A 19 8.40 -16.70 10.28
CA GLU A 19 8.05 -16.14 8.96
C GLU A 19 9.01 -15.12 8.31
N GLY A 20 10.20 -15.61 7.97
CA GLY A 20 10.92 -15.15 6.78
C GLY A 20 10.72 -16.16 5.64
N GLY A 21 9.57 -16.12 4.97
CA GLY A 21 9.32 -16.90 3.76
C GLY A 21 9.63 -16.08 2.52
N ASP A 22 10.39 -16.66 1.58
CA ASP A 22 10.54 -16.15 0.22
C ASP A 22 9.16 -15.85 -0.37
N TRP A 23 8.85 -14.58 -0.61
CA TRP A 23 7.60 -14.19 -1.23
C TRP A 23 7.63 -14.63 -2.70
N LYS A 24 7.04 -15.79 -2.98
CA LYS A 24 6.53 -16.10 -4.31
C LYS A 24 5.09 -15.59 -4.36
N PRO A 25 4.70 -14.75 -5.34
CA PRO A 25 3.29 -14.42 -5.49
C PRO A 25 2.53 -15.75 -5.68
N PRO A 26 1.49 -16.03 -4.87
CA PRO A 26 0.67 -17.20 -5.09
C PRO A 26 0.08 -17.13 -6.50
N GLU A 27 -0.04 -18.29 -7.14
CA GLU A 27 -0.69 -18.40 -8.45
C GLU A 27 -2.08 -17.74 -8.38
N TRP A 28 -2.26 -16.67 -9.16
CA TRP A 28 -3.46 -15.86 -9.12
C TRP A 28 -4.30 -16.07 -10.37
N HIS A 29 -5.51 -16.61 -10.17
CA HIS A 29 -6.41 -17.01 -11.25
C HIS A 29 -7.53 -15.99 -11.55
N GLY A 30 -7.41 -14.74 -11.06
CA GLY A 30 -8.42 -13.70 -11.30
C GLY A 30 -9.44 -13.49 -10.17
N GLU A 31 -9.33 -14.24 -9.07
CA GLU A 31 -10.19 -14.05 -7.90
C GLU A 31 -9.92 -12.69 -7.21
N PRO A 32 -10.94 -11.94 -6.78
CA PRO A 32 -10.77 -10.68 -6.06
C PRO A 32 -9.96 -10.87 -4.78
N ARG A 33 -8.79 -10.23 -4.67
CA ARG A 33 -7.90 -10.33 -3.51
C ARG A 33 -7.11 -9.04 -3.33
N PHE A 34 -6.86 -8.71 -2.06
CA PHE A 34 -6.00 -7.59 -1.70
C PHE A 34 -4.58 -8.06 -1.34
N VAL A 35 -3.60 -7.32 -1.84
CA VAL A 35 -2.22 -7.32 -1.41
C VAL A 35 -2.02 -6.15 -0.47
N GLU A 36 -1.56 -6.44 0.73
CA GLU A 36 -1.26 -5.42 1.72
C GLU A 36 0.14 -4.83 1.47
N THR A 37 0.24 -3.50 1.53
CA THR A 37 1.55 -2.83 1.63
C THR A 37 2.22 -3.19 2.94
N ARG A 38 3.43 -3.75 2.87
CA ARG A 38 4.23 -4.10 4.06
C ARG A 38 5.51 -3.29 4.09
N LEU A 39 5.85 -2.78 5.27
CA LEU A 39 7.17 -2.17 5.47
C LEU A 39 8.23 -3.26 5.30
N PRO A 40 9.28 -3.04 4.49
CA PRO A 40 10.35 -4.00 4.37
C PRO A 40 11.01 -4.18 5.74
N LYS A 41 10.96 -5.41 6.26
CA LYS A 41 11.62 -5.79 7.52
C LYS A 41 13.12 -5.77 7.28
N LEU A 42 13.84 -4.93 8.02
CA LEU A 42 15.30 -4.89 7.97
C LEU A 42 15.83 -6.06 8.78
N THR A 43 16.15 -7.19 8.14
CA THR A 43 16.74 -8.34 8.82
C THR A 43 18.24 -8.15 8.99
N ALA A 44 18.72 -8.34 10.22
CA ALA A 44 20.16 -8.36 10.48
C ALA A 44 20.75 -9.66 9.93
N PRO A 45 21.84 -9.62 9.16
CA PRO A 45 22.49 -10.85 8.70
C PRO A 45 22.99 -11.68 9.89
N PRO A 46 23.13 -13.01 9.74
CA PRO A 46 23.47 -13.91 10.85
C PRO A 46 24.76 -13.51 11.58
N ASN A 47 25.74 -13.02 10.84
CA ASN A 47 27.06 -12.56 11.31
C ASN A 47 27.12 -11.05 11.65
N ALA A 48 25.97 -10.36 11.74
CA ALA A 48 25.94 -8.95 12.10
C ALA A 48 26.46 -8.71 13.53
N SER A 49 27.31 -7.69 13.69
CA SER A 49 27.80 -7.26 14.99
C SER A 49 26.67 -6.74 15.87
N PHE A 50 26.87 -6.71 17.19
CA PHE A 50 25.88 -6.16 18.13
C PHE A 50 25.50 -4.70 17.78
N GLN A 51 26.48 -3.88 17.39
CA GLN A 51 26.25 -2.49 16.97
C GLN A 51 25.36 -2.42 15.73
N GLN A 52 25.59 -3.27 14.73
CA GLN A 52 24.75 -3.32 13.53
C GLN A 52 23.31 -3.73 13.87
N ARG A 53 23.14 -4.73 14.73
CA ARG A 53 21.82 -5.17 15.20
C ARG A 53 21.08 -4.05 15.94
N LEU A 54 21.79 -3.31 16.80
CA LEU A 54 21.23 -2.17 17.51
C LEU A 54 20.81 -1.05 16.54
N THR A 55 21.65 -0.72 15.56
CA THR A 55 21.33 0.28 14.52
C THR A 55 20.13 -0.16 13.69
N ILE A 56 20.03 -1.43 13.31
CA ILE A 56 18.88 -1.98 12.57
C ILE A 56 17.61 -1.87 13.41
N ALA A 57 17.66 -2.28 14.68
CA ALA A 57 16.52 -2.20 15.59
C ALA A 57 16.09 -0.74 15.81
N TYR A 58 17.03 0.18 16.02
CA TYR A 58 16.77 1.61 16.15
C TYR A 58 16.16 2.19 14.87
N THR A 59 16.66 1.80 13.70
CA THR A 59 16.12 2.25 12.41
C THR A 59 14.70 1.75 12.21
N GLN A 60 14.40 0.48 12.52
CA GLN A 60 13.03 -0.03 12.47
C GLN A 60 12.10 0.71 13.44
N PHE A 61 12.58 0.98 14.66
CA PHE A 61 11.82 1.75 15.65
C PHE A 61 11.51 3.16 15.13
N MET A 62 12.51 3.88 14.62
CA MET A 62 12.34 5.22 14.08
C MET A 62 11.45 5.26 12.83
N ARG A 63 11.46 4.22 11.99
CA ARG A 63 10.51 4.12 10.86
C ARG A 63 9.06 3.94 11.31
N ARG A 64 8.84 3.33 12.49
CA ARG A 64 7.50 3.07 13.03
C ARG A 64 6.97 4.20 13.91
N PHE A 65 7.84 4.89 14.64
CA PHE A 65 7.44 5.87 15.66
C PHE A 65 8.08 7.25 15.49
N GLY A 66 9.10 7.38 14.65
CA GLY A 66 9.74 8.66 14.36
C GLY A 66 8.87 9.50 13.43
N LYS A 67 8.83 10.82 13.70
CA LYS A 67 8.31 11.80 12.75
C LYS A 67 9.44 12.19 11.80
N THR A 68 9.58 11.46 10.71
CA THR A 68 10.50 11.83 9.63
C THR A 68 9.85 12.87 8.73
N THR A 69 10.50 14.02 8.56
CA THR A 69 10.09 15.02 7.57
C THR A 69 10.55 14.54 6.20
N TYR A 70 9.62 14.06 5.39
CA TYR A 70 9.91 13.62 4.02
C TYR A 70 9.84 14.80 3.04
N SER A 71 10.80 14.84 2.12
CA SER A 71 10.83 15.74 0.98
C SER A 71 11.15 14.95 -0.27
N PHE A 72 10.36 15.15 -1.32
CA PHE A 72 10.47 14.47 -2.60
C PHE A 72 10.88 15.48 -3.66
N GLY A 73 12.11 15.34 -4.18
CA GLY A 73 12.61 16.20 -5.27
C GLY A 73 11.85 15.97 -6.57
N ALA A 74 11.81 16.99 -7.43
CA ALA A 74 11.13 16.91 -8.72
C ALA A 74 11.55 15.67 -9.52
N ARG A 75 10.58 15.01 -10.14
CA ARG A 75 10.79 13.78 -10.91
C ARG A 75 9.97 13.83 -12.19
N SER A 76 10.58 13.50 -13.32
CA SER A 76 9.87 13.35 -14.59
C SER A 76 8.83 12.24 -14.51
N ASN A 77 7.80 12.33 -15.34
CA ASN A 77 6.82 11.27 -15.46
C ASN A 77 7.52 9.98 -15.90
N ALA A 78 7.34 8.93 -15.11
CA ALA A 78 7.87 7.61 -15.37
C ALA A 78 6.86 6.56 -14.92
N LEU A 79 6.89 5.40 -15.59
CA LEU A 79 6.11 4.25 -15.18
C LEU A 79 6.68 3.72 -13.85
N CYS A 80 5.88 3.76 -12.80
CA CYS A 80 6.26 3.36 -11.45
C CYS A 80 5.33 2.25 -10.94
N SER A 81 5.87 1.33 -10.15
CA SER A 81 5.08 0.29 -9.48
C SER A 81 4.14 0.92 -8.45
N VAL A 82 2.84 0.66 -8.57
CA VAL A 82 1.83 1.16 -7.62
C VAL A 82 2.11 0.60 -6.23
N HIS A 83 2.44 -0.68 -6.13
CA HIS A 83 2.76 -1.33 -4.85
C HIS A 83 3.96 -0.67 -4.15
N GLY A 84 5.03 -0.38 -4.90
CA GLY A 84 6.22 0.28 -4.36
C GLY A 84 5.91 1.69 -3.84
N LEU A 85 5.19 2.49 -4.64
CA LEU A 85 4.85 3.86 -4.26
C LEU A 85 3.82 3.93 -3.12
N LEU A 86 2.84 3.02 -3.06
CA LEU A 86 1.91 2.94 -1.93
C LEU A 86 2.59 2.45 -0.64
N THR A 87 3.59 1.58 -0.74
CA THR A 87 4.43 1.23 0.42
C THR A 87 5.19 2.44 0.94
N GLN A 88 5.72 3.28 0.03
CA GLN A 88 6.34 4.54 0.40
C GLN A 88 5.33 5.55 0.97
N ALA A 89 4.11 5.60 0.45
CA ALA A 89 3.03 6.42 1.00
C ALA A 89 2.65 5.97 2.42
N MET A 90 2.64 4.67 2.70
CA MET A 90 2.45 4.12 4.03
C MET A 90 3.59 4.52 4.98
N GLU A 91 4.84 4.56 4.51
CA GLU A 91 5.98 5.05 5.30
C GLU A 91 5.84 6.52 5.69
N VAL A 92 5.33 7.34 4.78
CA VAL A 92 5.17 8.78 4.98
C VAL A 92 3.95 9.11 5.85
N GLY A 93 2.80 8.51 5.56
CA GLY A 93 1.52 8.87 6.17
C GLY A 93 1.04 7.92 7.28
N GLY A 94 1.64 6.74 7.41
CA GLY A 94 1.17 5.69 8.33
C GLY A 94 -0.12 5.00 7.91
N THR A 95 -0.68 5.34 6.74
CA THR A 95 -1.87 4.73 6.16
C THR A 95 -1.51 3.42 5.48
N LYS A 96 -2.13 2.33 5.89
CA LYS A 96 -2.01 1.02 5.25
C LYS A 96 -2.87 0.99 3.99
N TYR A 97 -2.30 0.50 2.88
CA TYR A 97 -3.05 0.30 1.64
C TYR A 97 -3.28 -1.19 1.38
N LEU A 98 -4.51 -1.52 0.99
CA LEU A 98 -4.92 -2.84 0.52
C LEU A 98 -5.16 -2.74 -0.98
N ILE A 99 -4.23 -3.26 -1.77
CA ILE A 99 -4.16 -3.05 -3.22
C ILE A 99 -4.73 -4.28 -3.92
N ALA A 100 -5.69 -4.09 -4.82
CA ALA A 100 -6.17 -5.17 -5.67
C ALA A 100 -4.99 -5.83 -6.41
N GLN A 101 -4.90 -7.16 -6.37
CA GLN A 101 -3.77 -7.94 -6.88
C GLN A 101 -3.47 -7.65 -8.37
N GLU A 102 -4.50 -7.30 -9.14
CA GLU A 102 -4.38 -6.92 -10.55
C GLU A 102 -3.65 -5.58 -10.79
N VAL A 103 -3.56 -4.68 -9.80
CA VAL A 103 -2.99 -3.35 -10.01
C VAL A 103 -1.47 -3.43 -10.10
N SER A 104 -0.90 -2.92 -11.20
CA SER A 104 0.53 -3.05 -11.49
C SER A 104 1.27 -1.70 -11.41
N ASN A 105 1.07 -0.84 -12.41
CA ASN A 105 1.91 0.33 -12.63
C ASN A 105 1.09 1.59 -12.90
N VAL A 106 1.65 2.75 -12.62
CA VAL A 106 1.06 4.05 -12.93
C VAL A 106 2.14 5.00 -13.43
N GLU A 107 1.79 5.85 -14.38
CA GLU A 107 2.65 6.95 -14.78
C GLU A 107 2.51 8.09 -13.77
N PHE A 108 3.62 8.40 -13.09
CA PHE A 108 3.65 9.42 -12.06
C PHE A 108 4.94 10.22 -12.10
N GLY A 109 4.81 11.54 -11.90
CA GLY A 109 5.90 12.50 -11.84
C GLY A 109 5.38 13.82 -11.29
N HIS A 110 6.30 14.70 -10.89
CA HIS A 110 5.98 16.01 -10.34
C HIS A 110 7.11 17.01 -10.61
N THR A 111 6.76 18.25 -10.93
CA THR A 111 7.71 19.29 -11.36
C THR A 111 8.38 20.04 -10.21
N ASN A 112 7.74 20.05 -9.03
CA ASN A 112 8.22 20.76 -7.85
C ASN A 112 8.65 19.79 -6.75
N THR A 113 9.46 20.26 -5.81
CA THR A 113 9.71 19.53 -4.58
C THR A 113 8.44 19.47 -3.73
N LEU A 114 8.00 18.27 -3.35
CA LEU A 114 6.79 18.06 -2.55
C LEU A 114 7.16 17.61 -1.13
N SER A 115 6.43 18.12 -0.14
CA SER A 115 6.43 17.51 1.20
C SER A 115 5.79 16.12 1.14
N GLY A 116 6.06 15.29 2.14
CA GLY A 116 5.47 13.94 2.21
C GLY A 116 3.95 13.91 2.03
N ALA A 117 3.21 14.78 2.72
CA ALA A 117 1.75 14.82 2.61
C ALA A 117 1.27 15.26 1.21
N GLN A 118 1.94 16.26 0.61
CA GLN A 118 1.64 16.70 -0.75
C GLN A 118 1.94 15.61 -1.78
N TRP A 119 3.04 14.89 -1.59
CA TRP A 119 3.44 13.79 -2.45
C TRP A 119 2.43 12.64 -2.40
N VAL A 120 1.99 12.22 -1.20
CA VAL A 120 0.94 11.19 -1.04
C VAL A 120 -0.35 11.62 -1.72
N THR A 121 -0.78 12.87 -1.52
CA THR A 121 -2.01 13.40 -2.13
C THR A 121 -1.91 13.43 -3.65
N ALA A 122 -0.77 13.88 -4.20
CA ALA A 122 -0.54 13.92 -5.64
C ALA A 122 -0.54 12.50 -6.23
N PHE A 123 0.04 11.55 -5.51
CA PHE A 123 0.07 10.16 -5.93
C PHE A 123 -1.30 9.49 -5.89
N GLU A 124 -2.08 9.67 -4.82
CA GLU A 124 -3.47 9.19 -4.75
C GLU A 124 -4.31 9.77 -5.90
N SER A 125 -4.13 11.06 -6.22
CA SER A 125 -4.79 11.70 -7.37
C SER A 125 -4.38 11.07 -8.70
N ALA A 126 -3.11 10.72 -8.88
CA ALA A 126 -2.65 10.03 -10.07
C ALA A 126 -3.30 8.64 -10.23
N LEU A 127 -3.50 7.90 -9.13
CA LEU A 127 -4.22 6.62 -9.18
C LEU A 127 -5.67 6.77 -9.64
N GLN A 128 -6.31 7.89 -9.30
CA GLN A 128 -7.70 8.16 -9.66
C GLN A 128 -7.88 8.73 -11.08
N ASN A 129 -6.84 9.33 -11.66
CA ASN A 129 -6.98 10.14 -12.87
C ASN A 129 -6.06 9.72 -14.04
N ASN A 130 -4.93 9.05 -13.78
CA ASN A 130 -3.91 8.74 -14.80
C ASN A 130 -4.00 7.31 -15.35
N GLN A 131 -5.18 6.67 -15.24
CA GLN A 131 -5.45 5.32 -15.75
C GLN A 131 -4.31 4.30 -15.48
N PRO A 132 -4.02 3.97 -14.21
CA PRO A 132 -3.07 2.91 -13.88
C PRO A 132 -3.27 1.62 -14.67
N GLN A 133 -2.16 0.97 -15.03
CA GLN A 133 -2.14 -0.33 -15.67
C GLN A 133 -2.47 -1.43 -14.65
N CYS A 134 -3.43 -2.24 -15.01
CA CYS A 134 -3.86 -3.45 -14.32
C CYS A 134 -3.59 -4.67 -15.20
N PHE A 135 -3.27 -5.80 -14.58
CA PHE A 135 -2.90 -7.06 -15.23
C PHE A 135 -4.06 -8.05 -15.20
N HIS A 136 -4.42 -8.57 -16.38
CA HIS A 136 -5.51 -9.53 -16.56
C HIS A 136 -4.95 -10.94 -16.68
N PRO A 137 -5.22 -11.82 -15.70
CA PRO A 137 -4.56 -13.12 -15.65
C PRO A 137 -5.08 -14.05 -16.75
N ALA A 138 -6.38 -13.98 -17.07
CA ALA A 138 -6.99 -14.86 -18.06
C ALA A 138 -6.52 -14.61 -19.50
N THR A 139 -6.17 -13.36 -19.84
CA THR A 139 -5.73 -12.97 -21.19
C THR A 139 -4.23 -12.70 -21.26
N ASN A 140 -3.53 -12.80 -20.12
CA ASN A 140 -2.14 -12.38 -19.95
C ASN A 140 -1.86 -10.97 -20.51
N GLY A 141 -2.85 -10.09 -20.40
CA GLY A 141 -2.85 -8.75 -21.00
C GLY A 141 -2.86 -7.65 -19.94
N PHE A 142 -2.63 -6.42 -20.37
CA PHE A 142 -2.79 -5.23 -19.54
C PHE A 142 -4.00 -4.44 -19.99
N TRP A 143 -4.71 -3.85 -19.03
CA TRP A 143 -5.70 -2.82 -19.30
C TRP A 143 -5.43 -1.61 -18.40
N SER A 144 -5.87 -0.44 -18.82
CA SER A 144 -5.68 0.80 -18.06
C SER A 144 -7.02 1.33 -17.61
N GLU A 145 -7.17 1.65 -16.33
CA GLU A 145 -8.37 2.29 -15.82
C GLU A 145 -8.09 3.09 -14.56
N ASN A 146 -9.00 4.01 -14.23
CA ASN A 146 -8.92 4.79 -13.01
C ASN A 146 -9.25 3.92 -11.80
N LEU A 147 -8.45 4.04 -10.75
CA LEU A 147 -8.62 3.29 -9.52
C LEU A 147 -9.52 4.05 -8.54
N LEU A 148 -10.25 3.29 -7.73
CA LEU A 148 -11.01 3.79 -6.60
C LEU A 148 -10.20 3.62 -5.32
N LEU A 149 -10.17 4.67 -4.50
CA LEU A 149 -9.58 4.64 -3.16
C LEU A 149 -10.72 4.62 -2.13
N VAL A 150 -11.07 3.42 -1.67
CA VAL A 150 -12.12 3.20 -0.68
C VAL A 150 -11.51 3.34 0.71
N ARG A 151 -11.84 4.43 1.40
CA ARG A 151 -11.37 4.67 2.79
C ARG A 151 -12.25 3.89 3.75
N GLU A 152 -11.72 2.82 4.33
CA GLU A 152 -12.45 1.99 5.31
C GLU A 152 -12.39 2.62 6.70
N ASN A 153 -11.24 3.21 7.05
CA ASN A 153 -11.07 4.01 8.26
C ASN A 153 -9.90 5.00 8.07
N ALA A 154 -9.59 5.78 9.10
CA ALA A 154 -8.53 6.80 9.05
C ALA A 154 -7.12 6.26 8.74
N ARG A 155 -6.89 4.94 8.83
CA ARG A 155 -5.57 4.32 8.64
C ARG A 155 -5.55 3.23 7.56
N VAL A 156 -6.68 2.93 6.92
CA VAL A 156 -6.78 1.85 5.93
C VAL A 156 -7.52 2.33 4.69
N VAL A 157 -6.87 2.17 3.54
CA VAL A 157 -7.42 2.51 2.23
C VAL A 157 -7.32 1.31 1.30
N LYS A 158 -8.45 0.91 0.71
CA LYS A 158 -8.51 -0.15 -0.31
C LYS A 158 -8.41 0.49 -1.69
N VAL A 159 -7.53 -0.03 -2.54
CA VAL A 159 -7.29 0.46 -3.90
C VAL A 159 -7.78 -0.61 -4.86
N ILE A 160 -8.81 -0.30 -5.65
CA ILE A 160 -9.46 -1.26 -6.57
C ILE A 160 -9.65 -0.65 -7.96
N PRO A 161 -9.59 -1.45 -9.04
CA PRO A 161 -10.08 -1.01 -10.34
C PRO A 161 -11.60 -0.77 -10.28
N ARG A 162 -12.08 0.28 -10.95
CA ARG A 162 -13.49 0.67 -10.95
C ARG A 162 -14.38 -0.41 -11.56
N SER A 163 -13.93 -1.03 -12.65
CA SER A 163 -14.65 -2.10 -13.34
C SER A 163 -14.86 -3.35 -12.47
N ARG A 164 -13.96 -3.56 -11.51
CA ARG A 164 -13.91 -4.74 -10.62
C ARG A 164 -14.64 -4.52 -9.29
N LEU A 165 -15.10 -3.31 -8.99
CA LEU A 165 -15.82 -3.01 -7.75
C LEU A 165 -16.95 -4.01 -7.44
N PRO A 166 -17.82 -4.42 -8.40
CA PRO A 166 -18.87 -5.39 -8.13
C PRO A 166 -18.35 -6.75 -7.65
N ASP A 167 -17.21 -7.20 -8.18
CA ASP A 167 -16.60 -8.48 -7.79
C ASP A 167 -16.07 -8.40 -6.35
N TYR A 168 -15.43 -7.29 -6.00
CA TYR A 168 -14.94 -7.04 -4.64
C TYR A 168 -16.09 -6.87 -3.62
N GLN A 169 -17.22 -6.28 -4.03
CA GLN A 169 -18.42 -6.19 -3.19
C GLN A 169 -19.09 -7.55 -3.00
N LYS A 170 -19.19 -8.35 -4.07
CA LYS A 170 -19.72 -9.72 -4.01
C LYS A 170 -18.88 -10.63 -3.13
N ALA A 171 -17.56 -10.45 -3.14
CA ALA A 171 -16.62 -11.14 -2.27
C ALA A 171 -16.64 -10.66 -0.80
N GLY A 172 -17.42 -9.62 -0.47
CA GLY A 172 -17.47 -9.03 0.88
C GLY A 172 -16.19 -8.28 1.26
N LEU A 173 -15.33 -7.95 0.29
CA LEU A 173 -14.07 -7.24 0.50
C LEU A 173 -14.26 -5.72 0.56
N VAL A 174 -15.33 -5.22 -0.05
CA VAL A 174 -15.78 -3.83 -0.04
C VAL A 174 -17.25 -3.79 0.36
N ASP A 175 -17.66 -2.78 1.11
CA ASP A 175 -19.05 -2.60 1.51
C ASP A 175 -19.96 -2.47 0.28
N GLN A 176 -21.10 -3.15 0.29
CA GLN A 176 -22.10 -3.08 -0.78
C GLN A 176 -22.75 -1.69 -0.86
N SER A 177 -22.76 -0.93 0.23
CA SER A 177 -23.26 0.45 0.23
C SER A 177 -22.27 1.44 -0.38
N TYR A 178 -21.02 1.05 -0.59
CA TYR A 178 -20.02 1.93 -1.19
C TYR A 178 -20.42 2.26 -2.63
N ARG A 179 -20.56 3.55 -2.91
CA ARG A 179 -20.74 4.08 -4.25
C ARG A 179 -19.60 5.05 -4.55
N PRO A 180 -18.92 4.91 -5.69
CA PRO A 180 -17.90 5.88 -6.08
C PRO A 180 -18.57 7.22 -6.37
N ASP A 181 -17.95 8.31 -5.90
CA ASP A 181 -18.42 9.66 -6.19
C ASP A 181 -18.47 9.88 -7.71
N GLY A 182 -19.63 10.31 -8.22
CA GLY A 182 -19.86 10.61 -9.63
C GLY A 182 -20.57 9.55 -10.47
N ASP A 183 -21.18 8.53 -9.87
CA ASP A 183 -22.13 7.65 -10.59
C ASP A 183 -23.51 8.33 -10.66
N PRO A 184 -24.06 8.66 -11.85
CA PRO A 184 -25.37 9.27 -11.94
C PRO A 184 -26.42 8.32 -11.38
N THR A 185 -27.24 8.82 -10.46
CA THR A 185 -28.41 8.10 -9.95
C THR A 185 -29.22 7.59 -11.14
N PRO A 186 -29.68 6.32 -11.17
CA PRO A 186 -30.76 5.96 -12.07
C PRO A 186 -31.96 6.79 -11.61
N THR A 187 -32.28 7.85 -12.35
CA THR A 187 -33.49 8.63 -12.17
C THR A 187 -34.62 7.62 -12.14
N SER A 188 -35.22 7.42 -10.97
CA SER A 188 -36.43 6.64 -10.84
C SER A 188 -37.44 7.28 -11.77
N GLN A 189 -37.67 6.67 -12.93
CA GLN A 189 -38.86 6.96 -13.71
C GLN A 189 -40.04 6.44 -12.90
N VAL A 190 -40.55 7.32 -12.06
CA VAL A 190 -41.92 7.24 -11.59
C VAL A 190 -42.78 7.53 -12.82
N ARG A 191 -43.47 6.51 -13.31
CA ARG A 191 -44.57 6.64 -14.23
C ARG A 191 -45.83 6.12 -13.56
#